data_AF-A0A5A7PFX2-F1
#
_entry.id   AF-A0A5A7PFX2-F1
#
_cell.length_a   1.000
_cell.length_b   1.000
_cell.length_c   1.000
_cell.angle_alpha   90.00
_cell.angle_beta   90.00
_cell.angle_gamma   90.00
#
_symmetry.space_group_name_H-M   'P 1'
#
loop_
_entity.id
_entity.type
_entity.pdbx_description
1 polymer ?
#
loop_
_entity_poly.entity_id
_entity_poly.type
_entity_poly.pdbx_seq_one_letter_code
_entity_poly.pdbx_strand_id
1 'polypeptide(L)'
;MEWQQTAEFVVERFCRCGKNVVTRTSWSDANPGRRYISCEKFKEKGGCTYFVWIERPLCPRACQIIPGLLRRANKFEAEAEMLQADVNNLEVEQKQMLAKVEKLEATIKSKRFRERLCCNVVVMRFVKIDHVSFAVVNNIFIVM
;
A
#
# COMPACT_ATOMS: atom_id res chain seq x y z
N MET A 1 46.28 -20.64 15.28
CA MET A 1 45.11 -21.51 15.56
C MET A 1 44.22 -21.45 14.33
N GLU A 2 44.55 -22.31 13.37
CA GLU A 2 44.01 -22.32 12.02
C GLU A 2 42.76 -23.20 12.03
N TRP A 3 41.58 -22.58 12.03
CA TRP A 3 40.33 -23.32 12.04
C TRP A 3 40.01 -23.75 10.62
N GLN A 4 40.40 -24.97 10.26
CA GLN A 4 39.95 -25.59 9.02
C GLN A 4 38.42 -25.64 8.99
N GLN A 5 37.88 -25.13 7.89
CA GLN A 5 36.46 -25.04 7.60
C GLN A 5 35.98 -26.41 7.11
N THR A 6 35.96 -27.41 8.00
CA THR A 6 35.44 -28.73 7.65
C THR A 6 33.92 -28.72 7.76
N ALA A 7 33.30 -28.85 6.59
CA ALA A 7 31.91 -29.22 6.40
C ALA A 7 31.58 -30.56 7.09
N GLU A 8 30.28 -30.81 7.26
CA GLU A 8 29.64 -31.99 7.85
C GLU A 8 29.60 -32.08 9.37
N PHE A 9 28.87 -31.15 9.99
CA PHE A 9 28.18 -31.49 11.23
C PHE A 9 27.07 -32.49 10.86
N VAL A 10 27.20 -33.76 11.27
CA VAL A 10 26.10 -34.73 11.18
C VAL A 10 25.00 -34.25 12.12
N VAL A 11 24.00 -33.57 11.57
CA VAL A 11 22.83 -33.15 12.33
C VAL A 11 22.02 -34.40 12.65
N GLU A 12 21.92 -34.74 13.94
CA GLU A 12 21.03 -35.80 14.42
C GLU A 12 19.62 -35.56 13.87
N ARG A 13 19.00 -36.55 13.22
CA ARG A 13 17.65 -36.38 12.65
C ARG A 13 16.56 -36.31 13.72
N PHE A 14 16.80 -36.84 14.92
CA PHE A 14 15.81 -36.99 15.98
C PHE A 14 16.30 -36.49 17.34
N CYS A 15 15.40 -35.90 18.14
CA CYS A 15 15.63 -35.55 19.55
C CYS A 15 15.73 -36.82 20.43
N ARG A 16 16.17 -36.62 21.68
CA ARG A 16 16.03 -37.61 22.79
C ARG A 16 14.61 -38.15 23.02
N CYS A 17 13.61 -37.47 22.47
CA CYS A 17 12.19 -37.77 22.58
C CYS A 17 11.60 -38.51 21.35
N GLY A 18 12.45 -38.92 20.40
CA GLY A 18 12.06 -39.64 19.18
C GLY A 18 11.38 -38.81 18.08
N LYS A 19 11.20 -37.51 18.28
CA LYS A 19 10.67 -36.56 17.27
C LYS A 19 11.78 -35.95 16.43
N ASN A 20 11.42 -35.39 15.27
CA ASN A 20 12.36 -34.67 14.42
C ASN A 20 13.01 -33.49 15.15
N VAL A 21 14.22 -33.13 14.71
CA VAL A 21 14.83 -31.84 15.03
C VAL A 21 14.61 -30.85 13.90
N VAL A 22 14.63 -29.56 14.24
CA VAL A 22 14.52 -28.46 13.29
C VAL A 22 15.67 -27.49 13.49
N THR A 23 16.20 -26.96 12.38
CA THR A 23 17.21 -25.89 12.40
C THR A 23 16.54 -24.56 12.65
N ARG A 24 17.05 -23.79 13.60
CA ARG A 24 16.57 -22.47 14.00
C ARG A 24 17.73 -21.50 14.10
N THR A 25 17.42 -20.22 13.98
CA THR A 25 18.38 -19.12 14.18
C THR A 25 18.07 -18.42 15.49
N SER A 26 19.08 -18.21 16.34
CA SER A 26 18.93 -17.39 17.54
C SER A 26 18.97 -15.92 17.17
N TRP A 27 18.00 -15.17 17.67
CA TRP A 27 17.95 -13.71 17.56
C TRP A 27 18.15 -13.03 18.92
N SER A 28 18.71 -13.75 19.89
CA SER A 28 19.08 -13.17 21.19
C SER A 28 20.33 -12.30 21.07
N ASP A 29 20.43 -11.26 21.90
CA ASP A 29 21.60 -10.36 21.93
C ASP A 29 22.92 -11.10 22.20
N ALA A 30 22.87 -12.20 22.96
CA ALA A 30 24.05 -13.00 23.29
C ALA A 30 24.52 -13.91 22.14
N ASN A 31 23.61 -14.33 21.25
CA ASN A 31 23.90 -15.23 20.14
C ASN A 31 23.13 -14.80 18.88
N PRO A 32 23.34 -13.58 18.35
CA PRO A 32 22.56 -13.08 17.23
C PRO A 32 22.94 -13.80 15.95
N GLY A 33 21.96 -14.25 15.16
CA GLY A 33 22.20 -14.94 13.89
C GLY A 33 22.80 -16.34 13.99
N ARG A 34 23.09 -16.86 15.20
CA ARG A 34 23.73 -18.17 15.38
C ARG A 34 22.73 -19.30 15.21
N ARG A 35 23.04 -20.29 14.37
CA ARG A 35 22.16 -21.44 14.14
C ARG A 35 22.30 -22.53 15.19
N TYR A 36 21.16 -23.11 15.54
CA TYR A 36 21.04 -24.26 16.43
C TYR A 36 20.00 -25.25 15.90
N ILE A 37 20.08 -26.50 16.33
CA ILE A 37 19.01 -27.48 16.18
C ILE A 37 18.26 -27.63 17.50
N SER A 38 16.95 -27.82 17.43
CA SER A 38 16.14 -28.16 18.60
C SER A 38 15.04 -29.14 18.24
N CYS A 39 14.42 -29.74 19.26
CA CYS A 39 13.22 -30.54 19.07
C CYS A 39 12.17 -29.74 18.29
N GLU A 40 11.46 -30.39 17.37
CA GLU A 40 10.34 -29.76 16.64
C GLU A 40 9.31 -29.15 17.61
N LYS A 41 9.01 -29.84 18.72
CA LYS A 41 8.14 -29.39 19.82
C LYS A 41 8.94 -28.80 21.01
N PHE A 42 10.00 -28.03 20.76
CA PHE A 42 10.88 -27.53 21.80
C PHE A 42 10.13 -26.76 22.90
N LYS A 43 10.23 -27.22 24.16
CA LYS A 43 9.53 -26.65 25.34
C LYS A 43 7.99 -26.62 25.23
N GLU A 44 7.40 -27.35 24.29
CA GLU A 44 5.95 -27.47 24.14
C GLU A 44 5.42 -28.78 24.75
N LYS A 45 4.10 -28.87 24.97
CA LYS A 45 3.46 -30.08 25.48
C LYS A 45 3.72 -31.26 24.54
N GLY A 46 4.23 -32.36 25.11
CA GLY A 46 4.61 -33.55 24.36
C GLY A 46 5.93 -33.41 23.60
N GLY A 47 6.71 -32.34 23.81
CA GLY A 47 8.06 -32.18 23.31
C GLY A 47 9.14 -32.41 24.38
N CYS A 48 10.36 -31.97 24.09
CA CYS A 48 11.46 -31.99 25.05
C CYS A 48 12.34 -30.73 24.92
N THR A 49 13.38 -30.65 25.74
CA THR A 49 14.33 -29.53 25.79
C THR A 49 15.61 -29.78 24.98
N TYR A 50 15.59 -30.74 24.03
CA TYR A 50 16.72 -30.99 23.16
C TYR A 50 17.11 -29.74 22.36
N PHE A 51 18.38 -29.36 22.43
CA PHE A 51 18.96 -28.18 21.83
C PHE A 51 20.47 -28.38 21.66
N VAL A 52 21.02 -28.05 20.49
CA VAL A 52 22.47 -28.07 20.20
C VAL A 52 22.83 -26.94 19.24
N TRP A 53 23.94 -26.22 19.49
CA TRP A 53 24.46 -25.21 18.56
C TRP A 53 25.12 -25.87 17.34
N ILE A 54 24.77 -25.43 16.14
CA ILE A 54 25.41 -25.88 14.88
C ILE A 54 26.70 -25.09 14.67
N GLU A 55 26.61 -23.77 14.84
CA GLU A 55 27.72 -22.86 14.56
C GLU A 55 28.49 -22.53 15.84
N ARG A 56 29.75 -22.13 15.68
CA ARG A 56 30.57 -21.60 16.78
C ARG A 56 29.99 -20.28 17.31
N PRO A 57 30.29 -19.89 18.56
CA PRO A 57 29.89 -18.57 19.05
C PRO A 57 30.50 -17.49 18.17
N LEU A 58 29.74 -16.41 17.98
CA LEU A 58 30.25 -15.21 17.34
C LEU A 58 31.27 -14.51 18.25
N CYS A 59 32.09 -13.65 17.64
CA CYS A 59 33.01 -12.84 18.43
C CYS A 59 32.22 -11.82 19.30
N PRO A 60 32.76 -11.41 20.47
CA PRO A 60 32.07 -10.48 21.37
C PRO A 60 31.67 -9.17 20.69
N ARG A 61 32.51 -8.68 19.76
CA ARG A 61 32.22 -7.49 18.95
C ARG A 61 30.96 -7.64 18.11
N ALA A 62 30.79 -8.79 17.46
CA ALA A 62 29.61 -9.08 16.64
C ALA A 62 28.34 -9.17 17.50
N CYS A 63 28.41 -9.80 18.68
CA CYS A 63 27.28 -9.85 19.61
C CYS A 63 26.85 -8.47 20.11
N GLN A 64 27.75 -7.48 20.18
CA GLN A 64 27.39 -6.10 20.54
C GLN A 64 26.79 -5.31 19.37
N ILE A 65 27.30 -5.53 18.14
CA ILE A 65 26.94 -4.71 16.99
C ILE A 65 25.68 -5.20 16.29
N ILE A 66 25.58 -6.51 16.03
CA ILE A 66 24.48 -7.08 15.24
C ILE A 66 23.10 -6.75 15.84
N PRO A 67 22.86 -6.85 17.16
CA PRO A 67 21.56 -6.48 17.72
C PRO A 67 21.20 -5.01 17.50
N GLY A 68 22.19 -4.11 17.59
CA GLY A 68 21.99 -2.70 17.29
C GLY A 68 21.64 -2.44 15.83
N LEU A 69 22.26 -3.18 14.90
CA LEU A 69 21.92 -3.11 13.47
C LEU A 69 20.52 -3.65 13.21
N LEU A 70 20.18 -4.81 13.77
CA LEU A 70 18.88 -5.46 13.59
C LEU A 70 17.73 -4.57 14.10
N ARG A 71 17.89 -3.95 15.29
CA ARG A 71 16.89 -3.00 15.80
C ARG A 71 16.66 -1.81 14.87
N ARG A 72 17.73 -1.28 14.26
CA ARG A 72 17.61 -0.18 13.29
C ARG A 72 16.96 -0.63 11.99
N ALA A 73 17.31 -1.82 11.49
CA ALA A 73 16.71 -2.41 10.31
C ALA A 73 15.20 -2.60 10.51
N ASN A 74 14.79 -3.27 11.59
CA ASN A 74 13.38 -3.49 11.90
C ASN A 74 12.61 -2.17 12.07
N LYS A 75 13.24 -1.14 12.66
CA LYS A 75 12.64 0.19 12.78
C LYS A 75 12.39 0.80 11.41
N PHE A 76 13.38 0.77 10.52
CA PHE A 76 13.23 1.32 9.17
C PHE A 76 12.24 0.53 8.32
N GLU A 77 12.20 -0.80 8.45
CA GLU A 77 11.20 -1.64 7.80
C GLU A 77 9.78 -1.27 8.26
N ALA A 78 9.55 -1.10 9.56
CA ALA A 78 8.26 -0.67 10.09
C ALA A 78 7.86 0.74 9.61
N GLU A 79 8.79 1.68 9.60
CA GLU A 79 8.56 3.03 9.06
C GLU A 79 8.21 3.00 7.57
N ALA A 80 8.90 2.16 6.78
CA ALA A 80 8.62 1.99 5.36
C ALA A 80 7.24 1.36 5.11
N GLU A 81 6.84 0.37 5.90
CA GLU A 81 5.50 -0.23 5.83
C GLU A 81 4.40 0.79 6.12
N MET A 82 4.59 1.64 7.15
CA MET A 82 3.65 2.71 7.46
C MET A 82 3.54 3.73 6.34
N LEU A 83 4.68 4.21 5.82
CA LEU A 83 4.70 5.17 4.71
C LEU A 83 4.06 4.59 3.44
N GLN A 84 4.27 3.31 3.17
CA GLN A 84 3.63 2.64 2.03
C GLN A 84 2.11 2.58 2.20
N ALA A 85 1.62 2.32 3.41
CA ALA A 85 0.19 2.35 3.70
C ALA A 85 -0.40 3.75 3.49
N ASP A 86 0.30 4.80 3.93
CA ASP A 86 -0.11 6.19 3.75
C ASP A 86 -0.16 6.58 2.26
N VAL A 87 0.87 6.21 1.49
CA VAL A 87 0.88 6.42 0.02
C VAL A 87 -0.33 5.75 -0.63
N ASN A 88 -0.61 4.50 -0.28
CA ASN A 88 -1.75 3.77 -0.85
C ASN A 88 -3.09 4.45 -0.52
N ASN A 89 -3.24 4.95 0.71
CA ASN A 89 -4.44 5.69 1.13
C ASN A 89 -4.59 7.00 0.35
N LEU A 90 -3.50 7.76 0.21
CA LEU A 90 -3.48 9.01 -0.55
C LEU A 90 -3.78 8.77 -2.03
N GLU A 91 -3.30 7.69 -2.63
CA GLU A 91 -3.62 7.32 -4.01
C GLU A 91 -5.12 7.02 -4.19
N VAL A 92 -5.75 6.37 -3.21
CA VAL A 92 -7.20 6.13 -3.24
C VAL A 92 -7.96 7.45 -3.13
N GLU A 93 -7.57 8.33 -2.21
CA GLU A 93 -8.18 9.67 -2.06
C GLU A 93 -8.02 10.51 -3.32
N GLN A 94 -6.83 10.50 -3.94
CA GLN A 94 -6.56 11.21 -5.18
C GLN A 94 -7.47 10.72 -6.32
N LYS A 95 -7.63 9.41 -6.49
CA LYS A 95 -8.56 8.82 -7.48
C LYS A 95 -10.00 9.24 -7.23
N GLN A 96 -10.44 9.24 -5.98
CA GLN A 96 -11.78 9.70 -5.63
C GLN A 96 -11.99 11.19 -5.92
N MET A 97 -10.98 12.03 -5.64
CA MET A 97 -11.04 13.44 -5.98
C MET A 97 -11.08 13.69 -7.48
N LEU A 98 -10.28 12.96 -8.26
CA LEU A 98 -10.30 13.06 -9.72
C LEU A 98 -11.68 12.74 -10.30
N ALA A 99 -12.32 11.66 -9.84
CA ALA A 99 -13.68 11.31 -10.24
C ALA A 99 -14.71 12.38 -9.87
N LYS A 100 -14.55 13.07 -8.72
CA LYS A 100 -15.39 14.19 -8.34
C LYS A 100 -15.21 15.38 -9.28
N VAL A 101 -13.99 15.70 -9.68
CA VAL A 101 -13.68 16.77 -10.64
C VAL A 101 -14.36 16.49 -11.97
N GLU A 102 -14.18 15.29 -12.54
CA GLU A 102 -14.81 14.91 -13.82
C GLU A 102 -16.35 15.05 -13.78
N LYS A 103 -16.98 14.63 -12.67
CA LYS A 103 -18.44 14.77 -12.48
C LYS A 103 -18.88 16.23 -12.38
N LEU A 104 -18.12 17.07 -11.69
CA LEU A 104 -18.39 18.51 -11.59
C LEU A 104 -18.23 19.19 -12.95
N GLU A 105 -17.19 18.86 -13.71
CA GLU A 105 -16.96 19.37 -15.06
C GLU A 105 -18.12 19.01 -16.01
N ALA A 106 -18.57 17.76 -16.01
CA ALA A 106 -19.74 17.33 -16.77
C ALA A 106 -21.00 18.12 -16.37
N THR A 107 -21.17 18.37 -15.07
CA THR A 107 -22.29 19.16 -14.55
C THR A 107 -22.22 20.61 -15.04
N ILE A 108 -21.06 21.26 -14.95
CA ILE A 108 -20.85 22.63 -15.44
C ILE A 108 -21.12 22.71 -16.95
N LYS A 109 -20.61 21.76 -17.74
CA LYS A 109 -20.84 21.69 -19.18
C LYS A 109 -22.33 21.59 -19.52
N SER A 110 -23.07 20.76 -18.78
CA SER A 110 -24.53 20.63 -18.96
C SER A 110 -25.30 21.90 -18.59
N LYS A 111 -24.88 22.62 -17.54
CA LYS A 111 -25.50 23.89 -17.12
C LYS A 111 -25.23 24.97 -18.16
N ARG A 112 -23.98 25.13 -18.61
CA ARG A 112 -23.62 26.05 -19.70
C ARG A 112 -24.39 25.75 -20.98
N PHE A 113 -24.57 24.48 -21.34
CA PHE A 113 -25.39 24.10 -22.49
C PHE A 113 -26.86 24.52 -22.32
N ARG A 114 -27.47 24.26 -21.15
CA ARG A 114 -28.85 24.66 -20.84
C ARG A 114 -29.03 26.18 -20.83
N GLU A 115 -28.11 26.93 -20.24
CA GLU A 115 -28.12 28.40 -20.25
C GLU A 115 -28.08 28.94 -21.69
N ARG A 116 -27.18 28.40 -22.53
CA ARG A 116 -27.08 28.79 -23.94
C ARG A 116 -28.33 28.43 -24.74
N LEU A 117 -28.94 27.27 -24.47
CA LEU A 117 -30.20 26.86 -25.08
C LEU A 117 -31.36 27.79 -24.66
N CYS A 118 -31.41 28.17 -23.38
CA CYS A 118 -32.42 29.08 -22.84
C CYS A 118 -32.28 30.49 -23.46
N CYS A 119 -31.05 31.01 -23.59
CA CYS A 119 -30.80 32.27 -24.32
C CYS A 119 -31.23 32.18 -25.78
N ASN A 120 -30.96 31.07 -26.49
CA ASN A 120 -31.41 30.89 -27.88
C ASN A 120 -32.93 30.82 -28.00
N VAL A 121 -33.62 30.18 -27.06
CA VAL A 121 -35.09 30.13 -27.04
C VAL A 121 -35.69 31.51 -26.74
N VAL A 122 -35.08 32.28 -25.83
CA VAL A 122 -35.49 33.67 -25.55
C VAL A 122 -35.25 34.56 -26.77
N VAL A 123 -34.07 34.51 -27.39
CA VAL A 123 -33.73 35.31 -28.59
C VAL A 123 -34.59 34.94 -29.79
N MET A 124 -34.85 33.66 -30.07
CA MET A 124 -35.73 33.25 -31.18
C MET A 124 -37.20 33.65 -30.97
N ARG A 125 -37.65 33.78 -29.72
CA ARG A 125 -39.02 34.21 -29.42
C ARG A 125 -39.22 35.71 -29.62
N PHE A 126 -38.16 36.52 -29.50
CA PHE A 126 -38.20 37.95 -29.87
C PHE A 126 -38.21 38.16 -31.39
N VAL A 127 -37.37 37.45 -32.15
CA VAL A 127 -37.33 37.61 -33.63
C VAL A 127 -38.64 37.22 -34.32
N LYS A 128 -39.40 36.26 -33.76
CA LYS A 128 -40.73 35.90 -34.30
C LYS A 128 -41.82 36.93 -34.04
N ILE A 129 -41.66 37.83 -33.07
CA ILE A 129 -42.65 38.90 -32.78
C ILE A 129 -42.48 40.07 -33.76
N ASP A 130 -41.27 40.30 -34.28
CA ASP A 130 -41.00 41.38 -35.23
C ASP A 130 -41.55 41.09 -36.64
N HIS A 131 -41.56 39.82 -37.06
CA HIS A 131 -42.13 39.43 -38.36
C HIS A 131 -43.66 39.52 -38.43
N VAL A 132 -44.37 39.41 -37.30
CA VAL A 132 -45.83 39.60 -37.25
C VAL A 132 -46.19 41.08 -37.13
N SER A 133 -45.34 41.89 -36.49
CA SER A 133 -45.54 43.33 -36.38
C SER A 133 -45.32 44.09 -37.70
N PHE A 134 -44.44 43.61 -38.58
CA PHE A 134 -44.21 44.28 -39.87
C PHE A 134 -45.38 44.14 -40.88
N ALA A 135 -46.22 43.11 -40.74
CA ALA A 135 -47.36 42.88 -41.61
C ALA A 135 -48.62 43.68 -41.19
N VAL A 136 -48.73 44.08 -39.92
CA VAL A 136 -49.88 44.85 -39.41
C VAL A 136 -49.71 46.34 -39.64
N VAL A 137 -48.47 46.84 -39.70
CA VAL A 137 -48.20 48.28 -39.91
C VAL A 137 -48.27 48.69 -41.39
N ASN A 138 -48.06 47.76 -42.33
CA ASN A 138 -48.12 48.06 -43.77
C ASN A 138 -49.52 47.93 -44.42
N ASN A 139 -50.56 47.62 -43.64
CA ASN A 139 -51.94 47.51 -44.15
C ASN A 139 -52.87 48.65 -43.70
N ILE A 140 -52.33 49.69 -43.05
CA ILE A 140 -53.09 50.87 -42.62
C ILE A 140 -52.90 52.07 -43.57
N PHE A 141 -52.03 51.98 -44.59
CA PHE A 141 -51.71 53.11 -45.49
C PHE A 141 -52.24 53.02 -46.93
N ILE A 142 -53.23 52.17 -47.24
CA ILE A 142 -53.80 52.09 -48.62
C ILE A 142 -55.26 52.53 -48.74
N VAL A 143 -56.05 52.68 -47.68
CA VAL A 143 -57.40 53.26 -47.84
C VAL A 143 -57.80 54.11 -46.64
N MET A 144 -57.82 55.43 -46.88
CA MET A 144 -58.52 56.54 -46.19
C MET A 144 -57.59 57.68 -45.77
#